data_AF-A0A958SW55-F1
#
_entry.id   AF-A0A958SW55-F1
#
_cell.length_a   1.000
_cell.length_b   1.000
_cell.length_c   1.000
_cell.angle_alpha   90.00
_cell.angle_beta   90.00
_cell.angle_gamma   90.00
#
_symmetry.space_group_name_H-M   'P 1'
#
loop_
_entity.id
_entity.type
_entity.pdbx_description
1 polymer ?
#
loop_
_entity_poly.entity_id
_entity_poly.type
_entity_poly.pdbx_seq_one_letter_code
_entity_poly.pdbx_strand_id
1 'polypeptide(L)'
;MASCYDFDQAITFTDLGINYDRLKSYFHPKNLLKVPKHILKISSFLKKTNPEVVVVCSHTTDTYFMPFVVKRIPKIKEFHYSKFIELSIRKQPTSRFKKYFLKFADYVESKYDKLVVLNKDEA
;
A
#
# COMPACT_ATOMS: atom_id res chain seq x y z
N MET A 1 8.93 21.41 -9.73
CA MET A 1 8.58 21.92 -8.39
C MET A 1 9.70 21.53 -7.46
N ALA A 2 10.28 22.48 -6.73
CA ALA A 2 11.20 22.19 -5.63
C ALA A 2 10.39 21.72 -4.41
N SER A 3 10.98 20.88 -3.55
CA SER A 3 10.37 20.52 -2.27
C SER A 3 10.33 21.75 -1.35
N CYS A 4 9.34 21.82 -0.46
CA CYS A 4 9.24 22.90 0.53
C CYS A 4 10.30 22.80 1.64
N TYR A 5 10.98 21.66 1.74
CA TYR A 5 12.03 21.36 2.70
C TYR A 5 13.15 20.59 2.02
N ASP A 6 14.37 20.73 2.54
CA ASP A 6 15.50 19.91 2.14
C ASP A 6 15.35 18.50 2.71
N PHE A 7 15.73 17.51 1.92
CA PHE A 7 15.81 16.13 2.36
C PHE A 7 17.24 15.82 2.80
N ASP A 8 17.35 14.99 3.84
CA ASP A 8 18.65 14.44 4.24
C ASP A 8 19.31 13.71 3.06
N GLN A 9 20.63 13.88 2.89
CA GLN A 9 21.39 13.28 1.79
C GLN A 9 21.42 11.75 1.83
N ALA A 10 21.12 11.14 2.98
CA ALA A 10 20.97 9.69 3.11
C ALA A 10 19.71 9.16 2.41
N ILE A 11 18.73 10.03 2.11
CA ILE A 11 17.48 9.62 1.45
C ILE A 11 17.72 9.41 -0.04
N THR A 12 17.50 8.18 -0.49
CA THR A 12 17.53 7.84 -1.92
C THR A 12 16.11 7.75 -2.48
N PHE A 13 15.77 8.65 -3.40
CA PHE A 13 14.51 8.59 -4.14
C PHE A 13 14.64 7.69 -5.37
N THR A 14 13.75 6.72 -5.51
CA THR A 14 13.72 5.84 -6.69
C THR A 14 12.31 5.79 -7.27
N ASP A 15 12.18 6.18 -8.54
CA ASP A 15 10.96 5.95 -9.31
C ASP A 15 11.06 4.64 -10.09
N LEU A 16 10.12 3.72 -9.85
CA LEU A 16 10.04 2.46 -10.58
C LEU A 16 9.41 2.61 -11.98
N GLY A 17 8.87 3.77 -12.34
CA GLY A 17 8.32 4.05 -13.68
C GLY A 17 7.16 3.14 -14.04
N ILE A 18 6.21 2.96 -13.10
CA ILE A 18 4.95 2.22 -13.34
C ILE A 18 3.94 3.11 -14.05
N ASN A 19 3.97 4.42 -13.76
CA ASN A 19 3.23 5.47 -14.43
C ASN A 19 1.71 5.21 -14.48
N TYR A 20 1.08 4.98 -13.33
CA TYR A 20 -0.38 4.84 -13.24
C TYR A 20 -1.10 6.08 -13.80
N ASP A 21 -2.27 5.85 -14.43
CA ASP A 21 -3.13 6.93 -14.89
C ASP A 21 -3.86 7.52 -13.67
N ARG A 22 -3.40 8.69 -13.21
CA ARG A 22 -3.88 9.35 -11.98
C ARG A 22 -5.29 9.94 -12.13
N LEU A 23 -5.79 10.09 -13.36
CA LEU A 23 -7.16 10.54 -13.61
C LEU A 23 -8.19 9.41 -13.48
N LYS A 24 -7.72 8.17 -13.27
CA LYS A 24 -8.56 6.99 -13.15
C LYS A 24 -8.30 6.29 -11.81
N SER A 25 -9.33 5.61 -11.32
CA SER A 25 -9.17 4.72 -10.17
C SER A 25 -8.04 3.71 -10.39
N TYR A 26 -7.33 3.35 -9.31
CA TYR A 26 -6.35 2.26 -9.35
C TYR A 26 -6.97 0.92 -9.76
N PHE A 27 -8.27 0.74 -9.51
CA PHE A 27 -9.04 -0.44 -9.91
C PHE A 27 -9.62 -0.35 -11.33
N HIS A 28 -9.38 0.75 -12.05
CA HIS A 28 -9.76 0.81 -13.46
C HIS A 28 -8.93 -0.20 -14.27
N PRO A 29 -9.50 -0.92 -15.26
CA PRO A 29 -8.78 -1.95 -16.03
C PRO A 29 -7.41 -1.51 -16.57
N LYS A 30 -7.34 -0.30 -17.16
CA LYS A 30 -6.08 0.34 -17.61
C LYS A 30 -4.97 0.37 -16.55
N ASN A 31 -5.31 0.58 -15.27
CA ASN A 31 -4.37 0.59 -14.16
C ASN A 31 -4.12 -0.82 -13.61
N LEU A 32 -5.14 -1.69 -13.57
CA LEU A 32 -4.97 -3.09 -13.16
C LEU A 32 -3.99 -3.87 -14.05
N LEU A 33 -3.98 -3.61 -15.36
CA LEU A 33 -3.02 -4.20 -16.29
C LEU A 33 -1.55 -3.87 -15.97
N LYS A 34 -1.29 -2.83 -15.15
CA LYS A 34 0.06 -2.43 -14.73
C LYS A 34 0.55 -3.17 -13.48
N VAL A 35 -0.36 -3.81 -12.74
CA VAL A 35 -0.04 -4.49 -11.47
C VAL A 35 1.01 -5.59 -11.62
N PRO A 36 0.95 -6.49 -12.62
CA PRO A 36 1.99 -7.53 -12.79
C PRO A 36 3.38 -6.92 -12.98
N LYS A 37 3.50 -5.90 -13.84
CA LYS A 37 4.75 -5.16 -14.06
C LYS A 37 5.23 -4.47 -12.79
N HIS A 38 4.30 -3.93 -11.99
CA HIS A 38 4.61 -3.31 -10.71
C HIS A 38 5.23 -4.32 -9.75
N ILE A 39 4.59 -5.47 -9.56
CA ILE A 39 5.07 -6.55 -8.69
C ILE A 39 6.47 -7.00 -9.10
N LEU A 40 6.73 -7.20 -10.40
CA LEU A 40 8.04 -7.62 -10.89
C LEU A 40 9.13 -6.58 -10.60
N LYS A 41 8.86 -5.30 -10.89
CA LYS A 41 9.82 -4.22 -10.68
C LYS A 41 10.14 -4.01 -9.20
N ILE A 42 9.13 -3.99 -8.33
CA ILE A 42 9.38 -3.84 -6.89
C ILE A 42 10.07 -5.07 -6.30
N SER A 43 9.73 -6.28 -6.77
CA SER A 43 10.44 -7.51 -6.35
C SER A 43 11.92 -7.46 -6.72
N SER A 44 12.25 -7.00 -7.93
CA SER A 44 13.63 -6.85 -8.38
C SER A 44 14.37 -5.79 -7.56
N PHE A 45 13.73 -4.63 -7.33
CA PHE A 45 14.28 -3.56 -6.53
C PHE A 45 14.59 -4.01 -5.10
N LEU A 46 13.61 -4.60 -4.40
CA LEU A 46 13.78 -5.07 -3.01
C LEU A 46 14.82 -6.19 -2.88
N LYS A 47 14.97 -7.06 -3.89
CA LYS A 47 16.03 -8.07 -3.89
C LYS A 47 17.42 -7.44 -4.06
N LYS A 48 17.52 -6.36 -4.86
CA LYS A 48 18.77 -5.64 -5.12
C LYS A 48 19.20 -4.81 -3.90
N THR A 49 18.28 -4.05 -3.31
CA THR A 49 18.58 -3.16 -2.19
C THR A 49 18.60 -3.90 -0.86
N ASN A 50 17.92 -5.04 -0.77
CA ASN A 50 17.84 -5.89 0.40
C ASN A 50 17.63 -5.12 1.72
N PRO A 51 16.55 -4.32 1.82
CA PRO A 51 16.29 -3.55 3.03
C PRO A 51 15.94 -4.47 4.20
N GLU A 52 16.23 -4.02 5.41
CA GLU A 52 15.86 -4.71 6.64
C GLU A 52 14.35 -4.63 6.93
N VAL A 53 13.69 -3.58 6.44
CA VAL A 53 12.25 -3.37 6.60
C VAL A 53 11.69 -2.59 5.42
N VAL A 54 10.41 -2.83 5.10
CA VAL A 54 9.64 -2.02 4.14
C VAL A 54 8.46 -1.39 4.87
N VAL A 55 8.36 -0.07 4.79
CA VAL A 55 7.19 0.68 5.25
C VAL A 55 6.32 0.99 4.03
N VAL A 56 5.05 0.60 4.09
CA VAL A 56 4.05 0.84 3.06
C VAL A 56 3.05 1.85 3.58
N CYS A 57 3.12 3.06 3.04
CA CYS A 57 2.12 4.09 3.33
C CYS A 57 0.78 3.73 2.67
N SER A 58 -0.32 4.10 3.31
CA SER A 58 -1.66 3.80 2.81
C SER A 58 -2.00 4.52 1.49
N HIS A 59 -3.07 4.04 0.83
CA HIS A 59 -3.73 4.63 -0.35
C HIS A 59 -3.07 4.41 -1.71
N THR A 60 -2.08 3.53 -1.80
CA THR A 60 -1.47 3.11 -3.06
C THR A 60 -1.86 1.68 -3.45
N THR A 61 -1.80 1.35 -4.75
CA THR A 61 -2.22 0.02 -5.26
C THR A 61 -1.37 -1.12 -4.71
N ASP A 62 -0.12 -0.83 -4.38
CA ASP A 62 0.84 -1.78 -3.82
C ASP A 62 0.46 -2.30 -2.44
N THR A 63 -0.33 -1.56 -1.66
CA THR A 63 -0.88 -2.01 -0.37
C THR A 63 -1.59 -3.38 -0.49
N TYR A 64 -2.18 -3.69 -1.66
CA TYR A 64 -2.92 -4.93 -1.84
C TYR A 64 -2.05 -6.16 -2.16
N PHE A 65 -0.79 -5.96 -2.55
CA PHE A 65 0.09 -7.07 -2.93
C PHE A 65 1.45 -7.09 -2.23
N MET A 66 1.87 -5.99 -1.59
CA MET A 66 3.19 -5.86 -0.98
C MET A 66 3.52 -6.93 0.08
N PRO A 67 2.57 -7.38 0.93
CA PRO A 67 2.85 -8.44 1.90
C PRO A 67 3.38 -9.73 1.27
N PHE A 68 3.02 -9.99 0.01
CA PHE A 68 3.39 -11.21 -0.71
C PHE A 68 4.71 -11.06 -1.48
N VAL A 69 5.25 -9.85 -1.60
CA VAL A 69 6.49 -9.55 -2.31
C VAL A 69 7.69 -9.81 -1.40
N VAL A 70 8.66 -10.60 -1.87
CA VAL A 70 9.94 -10.90 -1.17
C VAL A 70 9.69 -11.20 0.32
N LYS A 71 8.94 -12.27 0.61
CA LYS A 71 8.38 -12.58 1.95
C LYS A 71 9.34 -12.46 3.13
N ARG A 72 10.64 -12.72 2.93
CA ARG A 72 11.67 -12.65 3.99
C ARG A 72 11.85 -11.27 4.65
N ILE A 73 11.53 -10.19 3.94
CA ILE A 73 11.70 -8.83 4.45
C ILE A 73 10.46 -8.45 5.27
N PRO A 74 10.54 -8.00 6.52
CA PRO A 74 9.38 -7.49 7.25
C PRO A 74 8.68 -6.32 6.54
N LYS A 75 7.34 -6.33 6.48
CA LYS A 75 6.50 -5.26 5.96
C LYS A 75 5.62 -4.66 7.04
N ILE A 76 5.70 -3.33 7.15
CA ILE A 76 4.88 -2.53 8.03
C ILE A 76 3.91 -1.73 7.16
N LYS A 77 2.61 -1.77 7.49
CA LYS A 77 1.61 -0.89 6.86
C LYS A 77 1.33 0.30 7.78
N GLU A 78 1.47 1.50 7.24
CA GLU A 78 1.15 2.76 7.92
C GLU A 78 -0.21 3.27 7.45
N PHE A 79 -1.10 3.57 8.39
CA PHE A 79 -2.43 4.15 8.13
C PHE A 79 -2.41 5.67 8.27
N HIS A 80 -2.93 6.35 7.27
CA HIS A 80 -3.09 7.82 7.24
C HIS A 80 -4.55 8.22 7.40
N TYR A 81 -5.39 7.31 7.88
CA TYR A 81 -6.82 7.51 8.08
C TYR A 81 -7.27 6.74 9.33
N SER A 82 -8.31 7.25 9.98
CA SER A 82 -8.91 6.58 11.13
C SER A 82 -9.70 5.35 10.69
N LYS A 83 -9.34 4.17 11.20
CA LYS A 83 -10.12 2.94 10.99
C LYS A 83 -11.54 3.05 11.53
N PHE A 84 -11.78 3.95 12.49
CA PHE A 84 -13.10 4.21 13.08
C PHE A 84 -14.14 4.58 12.02
N ILE A 85 -13.75 5.36 11.00
CA ILE A 85 -14.65 5.77 9.91
C ILE A 85 -15.10 4.56 9.08
N GLU A 86 -14.25 3.54 8.94
CA GLU A 86 -14.61 2.32 8.21
C GLU A 86 -15.55 1.39 9.01
N LEU A 87 -15.61 1.50 10.34
CA LEU A 87 -16.42 0.59 11.17
C LEU A 87 -17.91 0.64 10.81
N SER A 88 -18.44 1.83 10.53
CA SER A 88 -19.85 2.00 10.12
C SER A 88 -20.12 1.33 8.77
N ILE A 89 -19.22 1.54 7.81
CA ILE A 89 -19.27 0.94 6.47
C ILE A 89 -19.12 -0.59 6.53
N ARG A 90 -18.31 -1.10 7.46
CA ARG A 90 -18.08 -2.53 7.69
C ARG A 90 -19.30 -3.21 8.32
N LYS A 91 -19.98 -2.53 9.26
CA LYS A 91 -21.23 -3.01 9.87
C LYS A 91 -22.39 -3.03 8.88
N GLN A 92 -22.48 -2.03 7.99
CA GLN A 92 -23.55 -1.92 6.99
C GLN A 92 -22.96 -1.64 5.60
N PRO A 93 -22.41 -2.67 4.92
CA PRO A 93 -21.85 -2.48 3.59
C PRO A 93 -22.96 -2.17 2.58
N THR A 94 -22.79 -1.10 1.82
CA THR A 94 -23.76 -0.63 0.83
C THR A 94 -23.97 -1.58 -0.35
N SER A 95 -23.04 -2.51 -0.60
CA SER A 95 -23.16 -3.51 -1.67
C SER A 95 -22.39 -4.80 -1.38
N ARG A 96 -22.76 -5.89 -2.06
CA ARG A 96 -22.04 -7.18 -1.99
C ARG A 96 -20.59 -7.04 -2.43
N PHE A 97 -20.34 -6.30 -3.51
CA PHE A 97 -18.98 -6.02 -3.98
C PHE A 97 -18.14 -5.36 -2.89
N LYS A 98 -18.67 -4.31 -2.24
CA LYS A 98 -17.99 -3.60 -1.16
C LYS A 98 -17.69 -4.53 0.02
N LYS A 99 -18.63 -5.41 0.38
CA LYS A 99 -18.44 -6.43 1.42
C LYS A 99 -17.28 -7.37 1.11
N TYR A 100 -17.21 -7.92 -0.10
CA TYR A 100 -16.12 -8.82 -0.49
C TYR A 100 -14.78 -8.09 -0.60
N PHE A 101 -14.78 -6.87 -1.12
CA PHE A 101 -13.60 -6.03 -1.19
C PHE A 101 -13.02 -5.73 0.21
N LEU A 102 -13.86 -5.38 1.18
CA LEU A 102 -13.42 -5.15 2.56
C LEU A 102 -12.84 -6.43 3.19
N LYS A 103 -13.48 -7.59 2.98
CA LYS A 103 -12.91 -8.88 3.42
C LYS A 103 -11.56 -9.18 2.79
N PHE A 104 -11.40 -8.86 1.50
CA PHE A 104 -10.12 -8.99 0.81
C PHE A 104 -9.07 -8.04 1.42
N ALA A 105 -9.43 -6.78 1.67
CA ALA A 105 -8.55 -5.83 2.31
C ALA A 105 -8.11 -6.32 3.71
N ASP A 106 -9.04 -6.83 4.52
CA ASP A 106 -8.73 -7.40 5.84
C ASP A 106 -7.81 -8.61 5.75
N TYR A 107 -8.04 -9.48 4.76
CA TYR A 107 -7.15 -10.59 4.49
C TYR A 107 -5.74 -10.11 4.16
N VAL A 108 -5.58 -9.11 3.28
CA VAL A 108 -4.27 -8.57 2.93
C VAL A 108 -3.61 -7.90 4.14
N GLU A 109 -4.35 -7.11 4.91
CA GLU A 109 -3.86 -6.46 6.13
C GLU A 109 -3.33 -7.49 7.14
N SER A 110 -3.99 -8.64 7.27
CA SER A 110 -3.53 -9.74 8.13
C SER A 110 -2.19 -10.37 7.71
N LYS A 111 -1.67 -10.02 6.53
CA LYS A 111 -0.39 -10.53 6.00
C LYS A 111 0.76 -9.58 6.19
N TYR A 112 0.51 -8.36 6.63
CA TYR A 112 1.59 -7.47 7.07
C TYR A 112 2.14 -7.95 8.41
N ASP A 113 3.45 -7.78 8.63
CA ASP A 113 4.10 -8.12 9.90
C ASP A 113 3.66 -7.17 11.02
N LYS A 114 3.35 -5.91 10.67
CA LYS A 114 2.79 -4.94 11.61
C LYS A 114 1.89 -3.91 10.92
N LEU A 115 0.84 -3.51 11.62
CA LEU A 115 -0.03 -2.40 11.27
C LEU A 115 0.26 -1.23 12.23
N VAL A 116 0.46 -0.02 11.70
CA VAL A 116 0.78 1.19 12.48
C VAL A 116 -0.24 2.27 12.17
N VAL A 117 -0.82 2.84 13.22
CA VAL A 117 -1.78 3.96 13.18
C VAL A 117 -1.19 5.16 13.93
N LEU A 118 -1.69 6.39 13.70
CA LEU A 118 -1.09 7.60 14.26
C LEU A 118 -1.28 7.69 15.78
N ASN A 119 -2.41 7.20 16.30
CA ASN A 119 -2.71 7.17 17.72
C ASN A 119 -3.54 5.93 18.08
N LYS A 120 -3.67 5.65 19.38
CA LYS A 120 -4.41 4.47 19.88
C LYS A 120 -5.90 4.52 19.53
N ASP A 121 -6.46 5.71 19.35
CA ASP A 121 -7.88 5.92 19.06
C ASP A 121 -8.23 5.62 17.58
N GLU A 122 -7.21 5.52 16.71
CA GLU A 122 -7.33 5.18 15.30
C GLU A 122 -7.14 3.68 14.99
N ALA A 123 -6.79 2.87 16.00
CA ALA A 123 -6.49 1.44 15.89
C ALA A 123 -7.73 0.56 15.67
#